data_AF-A0A077MAF3-F1
#
_entry.id   AF-A0A077MAF3-F1
#
_cell.length_a   1.000
_cell.length_b   1.000
_cell.length_c   1.000
_cell.angle_alpha   90.00
_cell.angle_beta   90.00
_cell.angle_gamma   90.00
#
_symmetry.space_group_name_H-M   'P 1'
#
loop_
_entity.id
_entity.type
_entity.pdbx_description
1 polymer ?
#
loop_
_entity_poly.entity_id
_entity_poly.type
_entity_poly.pdbx_seq_one_letter_code
_entity_poly.pdbx_strand_id
1 'polypeptide(L)'
;MRAALPRIAGTVPVTIGTKWGQNVAIGPRVLGVLAVQGRVTRGANATHWRTSKPTWTTMRHWLGAEPELPDARAAYALLVGRWLRTFGPGTEEDIVWWFGATKTAVRAALTQTTRHTSSTASAMPCRRSGSTAGLSAAGRRTRRARCESCCGRSCLVITWISWRKRGNG
;
A
#
# COMPACT_ATOMS: atom_id res chain seq x y z
N MET A 1 -10.04 15.02 26.39
CA MET A 1 -11.07 14.33 25.59
C MET A 1 -12.16 13.68 26.44
N ARG A 2 -11.87 12.65 27.27
CA ARG A 2 -12.93 11.96 28.05
C ARG A 2 -13.70 12.90 28.99
N ALA A 3 -13.00 13.80 29.69
CA ALA A 3 -13.64 14.82 30.54
C ALA A 3 -14.53 15.80 29.75
N ALA A 4 -14.21 16.06 28.47
CA ALA A 4 -14.96 16.98 27.62
C ALA A 4 -16.17 16.31 26.93
N LEU A 5 -16.22 14.98 26.87
CA LEU A 5 -17.24 14.22 26.16
C LEU A 5 -17.77 13.08 27.06
N PRO A 6 -18.58 13.41 28.08
CA PRO A 6 -19.06 12.43 29.05
C PRO A 6 -19.86 11.29 28.42
N ARG A 7 -20.55 11.53 27.30
CA ARG A 7 -21.31 10.50 26.57
C ARG A 7 -20.47 9.32 26.05
N ILE A 8 -19.17 9.51 25.85
CA ILE A 8 -18.25 8.45 25.37
C ILE A 8 -17.23 8.01 26.44
N ALA A 9 -17.39 8.50 27.67
CA ALA A 9 -16.51 8.17 28.79
C ALA A 9 -16.80 6.79 29.41
N GLY A 10 -17.88 6.13 28.97
CA GLY A 10 -18.30 4.83 29.47
C GLY A 10 -17.36 3.67 29.12
N THR A 11 -17.61 2.55 29.79
CA THR A 11 -16.93 1.27 29.58
C THR A 11 -17.95 0.16 29.31
N VAL A 12 -17.56 -0.85 28.54
CA VAL A 12 -18.36 -2.06 28.31
C VAL A 12 -17.61 -3.26 28.87
N PRO A 13 -18.28 -4.16 29.61
CA PRO A 13 -17.67 -5.41 30.03
C PRO A 13 -17.45 -6.31 28.82
N VAL A 14 -16.22 -6.77 28.65
CA VAL A 14 -15.85 -7.78 27.66
C VAL A 14 -15.62 -9.10 28.39
N THR A 15 -16.04 -10.20 27.76
CA THR A 15 -15.91 -11.55 28.32
C THR A 15 -16.69 -11.71 29.64
N ILE A 16 -17.97 -11.33 29.60
CA ILE A 16 -18.93 -11.37 30.71
C ILE A 16 -19.00 -12.80 31.28
N GLY A 17 -18.93 -12.93 32.61
CA GLY A 17 -19.06 -14.23 33.29
C GLY A 17 -17.78 -15.06 33.39
N THR A 18 -16.63 -14.53 32.96
CA THR A 18 -15.33 -15.21 33.12
C THR A 18 -14.45 -14.50 34.15
N LYS A 19 -13.51 -15.23 34.76
CA LYS A 19 -12.50 -14.65 35.67
C LYS A 19 -11.58 -13.62 35.00
N TRP A 20 -11.56 -13.60 33.67
CA TRP A 20 -10.79 -12.67 32.84
C TRP A 20 -11.64 -11.51 32.31
N GLY A 21 -12.87 -11.35 32.79
CA GLY A 21 -13.75 -10.25 32.40
C GLY A 21 -13.08 -8.90 32.69
N GLN A 22 -13.08 -8.01 31.71
CA GLN A 22 -12.48 -6.68 31.83
C GLN A 22 -13.42 -5.61 31.28
N ASN A 23 -13.44 -4.45 31.93
CA ASN A 23 -14.15 -3.29 31.41
C ASN A 23 -13.25 -2.54 30.41
N VAL A 24 -13.70 -2.46 29.16
CA VAL A 24 -12.96 -1.78 28.10
C VAL A 24 -13.60 -0.42 27.81
N ALA A 25 -12.78 0.62 27.71
CA ALA A 25 -13.24 1.97 27.39
C ALA A 25 -13.83 2.06 25.98
N ILE A 26 -15.00 2.70 25.86
CA ILE A 26 -15.70 2.89 24.59
C ILE A 26 -15.00 3.92 23.71
N GLY A 27 -14.49 5.01 24.30
CA GLY A 27 -13.90 6.14 23.57
C GLY A 27 -12.87 5.74 22.49
N PRO A 28 -11.82 4.94 22.82
CA PRO A 28 -10.86 4.48 21.81
C PRO A 28 -11.46 3.64 20.67
N ARG A 29 -12.52 2.87 20.93
CA ARG A 29 -13.21 2.06 19.90
C ARG A 29 -13.99 2.96 18.94
N VAL A 30 -14.71 3.94 19.48
CA VAL A 30 -15.44 4.95 18.68
C VAL A 30 -14.48 5.71 17.78
N LEU A 31 -13.34 6.16 18.31
CA LEU A 31 -12.29 6.81 17.52
C LEU A 31 -11.74 5.90 16.42
N GLY A 32 -11.57 4.61 16.71
CA GLY A 32 -11.17 3.62 15.71
C GLY A 32 -12.15 3.52 14.54
N VAL A 33 -13.46 3.42 14.83
CA VAL A 33 -14.51 3.37 13.79
C VAL A 33 -14.52 4.66 12.98
N LEU A 34 -14.48 5.82 13.63
CA LEU A 34 -14.43 7.11 12.94
C LEU A 34 -13.17 7.26 12.06
N ALA A 35 -12.05 6.68 12.48
CA ALA A 35 -10.82 6.67 11.69
C ALA A 35 -10.91 5.77 10.47
N VAL A 36 -11.50 4.59 10.59
CA VAL A 36 -11.77 3.69 9.45
C VAL A 36 -12.73 4.34 8.45
N GLN A 37 -13.71 5.11 8.94
CA GLN A 37 -14.62 5.90 8.09
C GLN A 37 -13.97 7.14 7.49
N GLY A 38 -12.70 7.43 7.79
CA GLY A 38 -12.01 8.62 7.30
C GLY A 38 -12.57 9.94 7.85
N ARG A 39 -13.28 9.93 8.98
CA ARG A 39 -13.86 11.13 9.60
C ARG A 39 -12.90 11.82 10.57
N VAL A 40 -12.07 11.03 11.25
CA VAL A 40 -11.04 11.53 12.17
C VAL A 40 -9.70 10.88 11.86
N THR A 41 -8.62 11.57 12.18
CA THR A 41 -7.26 11.04 12.09
C THR A 41 -6.47 11.41 13.33
N ARG A 42 -5.37 10.70 13.58
CA ARG A 42 -4.44 11.03 14.65
C ARG A 42 -3.63 12.25 14.23
N GLY A 43 -3.63 13.27 15.07
CA GLY A 43 -2.74 14.43 14.95
C GLY A 43 -1.40 14.18 15.65
N ALA A 44 -0.64 15.25 15.87
CA ALA A 44 0.60 15.20 16.64
C ALA A 44 0.35 14.63 18.05
N ASN A 45 1.31 13.89 18.59
CA ASN A 45 1.21 13.47 19.99
C ASN A 45 1.25 14.72 20.88
N ALA A 46 0.37 14.78 21.88
CA ALA A 46 0.31 15.86 22.86
C ALA A 46 1.52 15.86 23.81
N THR A 47 2.43 14.90 23.69
CA THR A 47 3.56 14.69 24.59
C THR A 47 4.71 14.08 23.78
N HIS A 48 5.89 13.99 24.41
CA HIS A 48 7.05 13.29 23.88
C HIS A 48 6.70 11.94 23.24
N TRP A 49 7.38 11.59 22.15
CA TRP A 49 7.02 10.46 21.27
C TRP A 49 6.98 9.08 21.97
N ARG A 50 7.68 8.91 23.09
CA ARG A 50 7.64 7.69 23.93
C ARG A 50 6.33 7.52 24.70
N THR A 51 5.57 8.60 24.88
CA THR A 51 4.30 8.58 25.58
C THR A 51 3.18 8.62 24.55
N SER A 52 2.44 7.52 24.42
CA SER A 52 1.32 7.41 23.48
C SER A 52 0.12 8.23 23.95
N LYS A 53 0.17 9.54 23.65
CA LYS A 53 -0.93 10.51 23.86
C LYS A 53 -1.28 11.18 22.52
N PRO A 54 -1.81 10.44 21.54
CA PRO A 54 -2.19 11.03 20.26
C PRO A 54 -3.32 12.05 20.43
N THR A 55 -3.15 13.21 19.82
CA THR A 55 -4.29 14.11 19.59
C THR A 55 -5.13 13.56 18.44
N TRP A 56 -6.37 14.04 18.34
CA TRP A 56 -7.31 13.64 17.29
C TRP A 56 -7.84 14.89 16.62
N THR A 57 -7.96 14.85 15.30
CA THR A 57 -8.51 15.93 14.49
C THR A 57 -9.45 15.36 13.43
N THR A 58 -10.33 16.19 12.88
CA THR A 58 -11.19 15.77 11.77
C THR A 58 -10.36 15.63 10.50
N MET A 59 -10.76 14.71 9.62
CA MET A 59 -10.05 14.53 8.35
C MET A 59 -10.10 15.78 7.48
N ARG A 60 -11.25 16.47 7.49
CA ARG A 60 -11.41 17.79 6.85
C ARG A 60 -10.40 18.82 7.33
N HIS A 61 -10.21 18.93 8.64
CA HIS A 61 -9.25 19.89 9.19
C HIS A 61 -7.81 19.50 8.85
N TRP A 62 -7.51 18.20 8.84
CA TRP A 62 -6.18 17.71 8.50
C TRP A 62 -5.82 17.87 7.02
N LEU A 63 -6.77 17.60 6.11
CA LEU A 63 -6.60 17.76 4.65
C LEU A 63 -6.83 19.19 4.16
N GLY A 64 -7.48 20.05 4.94
CA GLY A 64 -7.96 21.36 4.52
C GLY A 64 -9.26 21.32 3.70
N ALA A 65 -9.75 20.13 3.33
CA ALA A 65 -10.99 19.92 2.56
C ALA A 65 -11.64 18.58 2.93
N GLU A 66 -12.93 18.43 2.63
CA GLU A 66 -13.60 17.14 2.78
C GLU A 66 -13.07 16.17 1.71
N PRO A 67 -12.56 14.98 2.08
CA PRO A 67 -12.09 14.03 1.11
C PRO A 67 -13.24 13.42 0.33
N GLU A 68 -13.15 13.44 -1.00
CA GLU A 68 -14.00 12.59 -1.83
C GLU A 68 -13.48 11.15 -1.75
N LEU A 69 -14.27 10.27 -1.14
CA LEU A 69 -13.94 8.86 -1.01
C LEU A 69 -14.52 8.10 -2.21
N PRO A 70 -13.67 7.53 -3.08
CA PRO A 70 -14.16 6.67 -4.14
C PRO A 70 -14.82 5.42 -3.54
N ASP A 71 -15.68 4.76 -4.33
CA ASP A 71 -16.20 3.46 -3.95
C ASP A 71 -15.05 2.45 -3.75
N ALA A 72 -15.31 1.38 -3.00
CA ALA A 72 -14.29 0.41 -2.63
C ALA A 72 -13.57 -0.19 -3.84
N ARG A 73 -14.28 -0.46 -4.95
CA ARG A 73 -13.69 -1.07 -6.14
C ARG A 73 -12.73 -0.11 -6.84
N ALA A 74 -13.16 1.14 -7.04
CA ALA A 74 -12.31 2.17 -7.59
C ALA A 74 -11.10 2.48 -6.68
N ALA A 75 -11.31 2.52 -5.37
CA ALA A 75 -10.24 2.72 -4.39
C ALA A 75 -9.16 1.63 -4.50
N TYR A 76 -9.55 0.35 -4.58
CA TYR A 76 -8.60 -0.74 -4.74
C TYR A 76 -7.81 -0.66 -6.05
N ALA A 77 -8.46 -0.31 -7.18
CA ALA A 77 -7.76 -0.12 -8.44
C ALA A 77 -6.70 1.00 -8.36
N LEU A 78 -7.03 2.12 -7.69
CA LEU A 78 -6.08 3.20 -7.47
C LEU A 78 -4.90 2.78 -6.58
N LEU A 79 -5.16 2.06 -5.49
CA LEU A 79 -4.14 1.56 -4.57
C LEU A 79 -3.20 0.55 -5.26
N VAL A 80 -3.76 -0.44 -5.95
CA VAL A 80 -3.00 -1.46 -6.69
C VAL A 80 -2.18 -0.80 -7.80
N GLY A 81 -2.76 0.12 -8.57
CA GLY A 81 -2.04 0.84 -9.61
C GLY A 81 -0.88 1.68 -9.06
N ARG A 82 -1.06 2.37 -7.92
CA ARG A 82 0.01 3.13 -7.24
C ARG A 82 1.11 2.20 -6.73
N TRP A 83 0.73 1.07 -6.15
CA TRP A 83 1.68 0.08 -5.65
C TRP A 83 2.53 -0.51 -6.77
N LEU A 84 1.89 -0.92 -7.88
CA LEU A 84 2.61 -1.46 -9.05
C LEU A 84 3.56 -0.44 -9.68
N ARG A 85 3.22 0.86 -9.69
CA ARG A 85 4.11 1.91 -10.18
C ARG A 85 5.37 2.08 -9.33
N THR A 86 5.26 1.90 -8.02
CA THR A 86 6.38 2.14 -7.09
C THR A 86 7.19 0.89 -6.79
N PHE A 87 6.54 -0.27 -6.70
CA PHE A 87 7.12 -1.53 -6.22
C PHE A 87 7.07 -2.67 -7.24
N GLY A 88 6.50 -2.43 -8.44
CA GLY A 88 6.39 -3.46 -9.47
C GLY A 88 7.73 -3.86 -10.10
N PRO A 89 7.79 -5.04 -10.75
CA PRO A 89 6.70 -6.03 -10.94
C PRO A 89 6.47 -6.90 -9.68
N GLY A 90 5.20 -7.18 -9.34
CA GLY A 90 4.81 -8.03 -8.20
C GLY A 90 3.58 -8.88 -8.50
N THR A 91 3.37 -9.96 -7.73
CA THR A 91 2.28 -10.92 -7.99
C THR A 91 0.98 -10.58 -7.26
N GLU A 92 -0.11 -11.27 -7.58
CA GLU A 92 -1.37 -11.19 -6.84
C GLU A 92 -1.16 -11.50 -5.35
N GLU A 93 -0.37 -12.52 -5.01
CA GLU A 93 -0.11 -12.86 -3.61
C GLU A 93 0.64 -11.76 -2.86
N ASP A 94 1.59 -11.09 -3.51
CA ASP A 94 2.36 -10.01 -2.88
C ASP A 94 1.44 -8.85 -2.52
N ILE A 95 0.52 -8.50 -3.42
CA ILE A 95 -0.45 -7.41 -3.23
C ILE A 95 -1.46 -7.77 -2.14
N VAL A 96 -1.98 -8.99 -2.15
CA VAL A 96 -2.89 -9.52 -1.11
C VAL A 96 -2.23 -9.46 0.26
N TRP A 97 -0.99 -9.92 0.35
CA TRP A 97 -0.21 -9.90 1.58
C TRP A 97 0.06 -8.47 2.06
N TRP A 98 0.41 -7.56 1.15
CA TRP A 98 0.74 -6.18 1.48
C TRP A 98 -0.44 -5.39 2.02
N PHE A 99 -1.60 -5.50 1.37
CA PHE A 99 -2.80 -4.77 1.78
C PHE A 99 -3.64 -5.48 2.85
N GLY A 100 -3.37 -6.77 3.11
CA GLY A 100 -4.27 -7.60 3.93
C GLY A 100 -5.67 -7.72 3.32
N ALA A 101 -5.76 -7.65 1.99
CA ALA A 101 -7.02 -7.65 1.25
C ALA A 101 -7.44 -9.07 0.82
N THR A 102 -8.68 -9.25 0.38
CA THR A 102 -9.10 -10.53 -0.21
C THR A 102 -8.55 -10.69 -1.62
N LYS A 103 -8.25 -11.93 -2.04
CA LYS A 103 -7.87 -12.26 -3.43
C LYS A 103 -8.88 -11.70 -4.45
N THR A 104 -10.17 -11.79 -4.14
CA THR A 104 -11.25 -11.28 -4.99
C THR A 104 -11.14 -9.78 -5.25
N ALA A 105 -10.89 -8.98 -4.20
CA ALA A 105 -10.74 -7.52 -4.34
C ALA A 105 -9.50 -7.17 -5.19
N VAL A 106 -8.39 -7.87 -4.95
CA VAL A 106 -7.14 -7.66 -5.71
C VAL A 106 -7.29 -8.05 -7.18
N ARG A 107 -7.93 -9.18 -7.49
CA ARG A 107 -8.20 -9.58 -8.88
C ARG A 107 -9.06 -8.56 -9.61
N ALA A 108 -10.15 -8.10 -8.99
CA ALA A 108 -11.01 -7.09 -9.57
C ALA A 108 -10.26 -5.78 -9.87
N ALA A 109 -9.39 -5.36 -8.95
CA ALA A 109 -8.54 -4.19 -9.09
C ALA A 109 -7.47 -4.33 -10.18
N LEU A 110 -6.85 -5.51 -10.30
CA LEU A 110 -5.90 -5.82 -11.37
C LEU A 110 -6.57 -5.78 -12.74
N THR A 111 -7.74 -6.39 -12.91
CA THR A 111 -8.52 -6.33 -14.16
C THR A 111 -8.88 -4.89 -14.55
N GLN A 112 -9.20 -4.05 -13.56
CA GLN A 112 -9.50 -2.64 -13.81
C GLN A 112 -8.23 -1.87 -14.18
N THR A 113 -7.14 -2.05 -13.44
CA THR A 113 -5.87 -1.34 -13.70
C THR A 113 -5.31 -1.68 -15.07
N THR A 114 -5.33 -2.95 -15.46
CA THR A 114 -4.85 -3.38 -16.78
C THR A 114 -5.65 -2.76 -17.92
N ARG A 115 -6.98 -2.57 -17.75
CA ARG A 115 -7.85 -1.89 -18.71
C ARG A 115 -7.46 -0.42 -18.93
N HIS A 116 -7.00 0.27 -17.89
CA HIS A 116 -6.57 1.68 -17.98
C HIS A 116 -5.15 1.81 -18.56
N THR A 117 -4.26 0.86 -18.30
CA THR A 117 -2.87 0.91 -18.79
C THR A 117 -2.72 0.59 -20.28
N SER A 118 -3.72 -0.06 -20.91
CA SER A 118 -3.74 -0.34 -22.35
C SER A 118 -3.71 0.92 -23.24
N SER A 119 -3.98 2.11 -22.69
CA SER A 119 -3.99 3.37 -23.45
C SER A 119 -2.64 4.09 -23.53
N THR A 120 -1.61 3.63 -22.81
CA THR A 120 -0.26 4.25 -22.82
C THR A 120 0.84 3.27 -23.21
N ALA A 121 0.49 2.25 -23.99
CA ALA A 121 1.48 1.52 -24.77
C ALA A 121 1.69 2.24 -26.13
N SER A 122 2.07 3.52 -26.09
CA SER A 122 2.90 4.03 -27.19
C SER A 122 4.26 3.41 -26.95
N ALA A 123 4.47 2.22 -27.53
CA ALA A 123 5.79 1.67 -27.70
C ALA A 123 6.63 2.78 -28.31
N MET A 124 7.63 3.30 -27.59
CA MET A 124 8.72 4.02 -28.23
C MET A 124 9.40 2.97 -29.13
N PRO A 125 9.30 3.06 -30.47
CA PRO A 125 10.10 2.17 -31.29
C PRO A 125 11.56 2.53 -31.03
N CYS A 126 12.31 1.57 -30.51
CA CYS A 126 13.77 1.64 -30.44
C CYS A 126 14.26 1.90 -31.87
N ARG A 127 14.62 3.15 -32.18
CA ARG A 127 15.14 3.56 -33.48
C ARG A 127 16.50 2.87 -33.65
N ARG A 128 16.50 1.75 -34.36
CA ARG A 128 17.72 1.01 -34.70
C ARG A 128 18.46 1.81 -35.77
N SER A 129 19.35 2.72 -35.36
CA SER A 129 20.31 3.33 -36.28
C SER A 129 21.30 2.25 -36.71
N GLY A 130 21.07 1.67 -37.89
CA GLY A 130 22.06 0.82 -38.55
C GLY A 130 23.24 1.69 -38.99
N SER A 131 24.44 1.36 -38.50
CA SER A 131 25.69 1.72 -39.17
C SER A 131 26.30 0.42 -39.68
N THR A 132 26.27 0.25 -40.99
CA THR A 132 27.05 -0.71 -41.76
C THR A 132 28.54 -0.37 -41.63
N ALA A 133 29.38 -1.34 -41.24
CA ALA A 133 30.77 -1.46 -41.69
C ALA A 133 31.43 -2.75 -41.16
N GLY A 134 31.99 -3.55 -42.08
CA GLY A 134 33.23 -4.32 -41.86
C GLY A 134 33.10 -5.77 -41.39
N LEU A 135 33.13 -6.71 -42.35
CA LEU A 135 33.57 -8.10 -42.13
C LEU A 135 35.09 -8.13 -41.84
N SER A 136 35.50 -8.84 -40.78
CA SER A 136 36.74 -9.62 -40.76
C SER A 136 36.74 -10.63 -39.59
N ALA A 137 37.53 -11.68 -39.76
CA ALA A 137 37.39 -13.02 -39.22
C ALA A 137 37.85 -13.22 -37.75
N ALA A 138 37.39 -14.36 -37.22
CA ALA A 138 37.90 -15.10 -36.06
C ALA A 138 37.76 -14.44 -34.67
N GLY A 139 36.83 -14.99 -33.86
CA GLY A 139 36.79 -14.78 -32.42
C GLY A 139 35.38 -14.90 -31.87
N ARG A 140 35.07 -16.06 -31.26
CA ARG A 140 33.83 -16.30 -30.51
C ARG A 140 33.59 -15.16 -29.51
N ARG A 141 32.67 -14.25 -29.82
CA ARG A 141 32.07 -13.30 -28.85
C ARG A 141 30.65 -13.74 -28.55
N THR A 142 30.47 -14.33 -27.39
CA THR A 142 29.17 -14.47 -26.73
C THR A 142 28.55 -13.08 -26.58
N ARG A 143 27.59 -12.73 -27.45
CA ARG A 143 26.76 -11.52 -27.27
C ARG A 143 25.81 -11.76 -26.10
N ARG A 144 26.31 -11.62 -24.88
CA ARG A 144 25.49 -11.25 -23.73
C ARG A 144 25.14 -9.78 -23.94
N ALA A 145 23.97 -9.52 -24.53
CA ALA A 145 23.41 -8.17 -24.52
C ALA A 145 23.06 -7.85 -23.06
N ARG A 146 24.03 -7.29 -22.35
CA ARG A 146 23.86 -6.69 -21.03
C ARG A 146 23.05 -5.41 -21.27
N CYS A 147 21.74 -5.53 -21.09
CA CYS A 147 20.83 -4.39 -21.08
C CYS A 147 21.05 -3.64 -19.76
N GLU A 148 22.09 -2.82 -19.74
CA GLU A 148 22.58 -2.08 -18.58
C GLU A 148 21.90 -0.70 -18.55
N SER A 149 20.57 -0.68 -18.55
CA SER A 149 19.83 0.60 -18.52
C SER A 149 18.40 0.55 -17.94
N CYS A 150 17.86 -0.62 -17.57
CA CYS A 150 16.55 -0.70 -16.87
C CYS A 150 16.64 -1.03 -15.38
N CYS A 151 17.83 -1.23 -14.81
CA CYS A 151 17.96 -1.69 -13.42
C CYS A 151 18.50 -0.56 -12.52
N GLY A 152 17.66 0.43 -12.24
CA GLY A 152 17.93 1.48 -11.25
C GLY A 152 16.91 1.43 -10.11
N ARG A 153 17.34 0.97 -8.93
CA ARG A 153 16.66 0.97 -7.61
C ARG A 153 15.58 -0.09 -7.28
N SER A 154 14.88 -0.71 -8.24
CA SER A 154 13.78 -1.65 -7.89
C SER A 154 14.16 -3.11 -7.61
N CYS A 155 15.37 -3.56 -7.98
CA CYS A 155 15.73 -4.98 -7.83
C CYS A 155 15.96 -5.43 -6.38
N LEU A 156 16.43 -4.55 -5.49
CA LEU A 156 16.83 -4.95 -4.13
C LEU A 156 15.63 -5.23 -3.19
N VAL A 157 14.49 -4.57 -3.41
CA VAL A 157 13.32 -4.72 -2.52
C VAL A 157 12.61 -6.06 -2.78
N ILE A 158 12.49 -6.47 -4.04
CA ILE A 158 11.79 -7.70 -4.43
C ILE A 158 12.55 -8.95 -3.95
N THR A 159 13.90 -8.94 -4.00
CA THR A 159 14.70 -10.08 -3.54
C THR A 159 14.59 -10.31 -2.02
N TRP A 160 14.44 -9.24 -1.22
CA TRP A 160 14.30 -9.36 0.22
C TRP A 160 12.91 -9.90 0.65
N ILE A 161 11.84 -9.44 0.00
CA ILE A 161 10.46 -9.91 0.27
C ILE A 161 10.32 -11.40 -0.10
N SER A 162 10.89 -11.82 -1.24
CA SER A 162 10.86 -13.22 -1.67
C SER A 162 11.72 -14.14 -0.78
N TRP A 163 12.84 -13.65 -0.23
CA TRP A 163 13.69 -14.41 0.70
C TRP A 163 12.98 -14.69 2.04
N ARG A 164 12.25 -13.71 2.60
CA ARG A 164 11.52 -13.89 3.87
C ARG A 164 10.41 -14.94 3.78
N LYS A 165 9.81 -15.14 2.59
CA LYS A 165 8.72 -16.11 2.37
C LYS A 165 9.19 -17.56 2.37
N ARG A 166 10.48 -17.83 2.11
CA ARG A 166 11.07 -19.19 2.14
C ARG A 166 11.47 -19.67 3.55
N GLY A 167 11.37 -18.82 4.58
CA GLY A 167 11.76 -19.15 5.96
C GLY A 167 10.65 -19.65 6.88
N ASN A 168 9.40 -19.75 6.42
CA ASN A 168 8.25 -20.23 7.20
C ASN A 168 7.60 -21.49 6.58
N GLY A 169 8.43 -22.37 6.00
CA GLY A 169 8.03 -23.72 5.58
C GLY A 169 8.39 -24.74 6.64
#